data_AF-K9RHU4-F1
#
_entry.id   AF-K9RHU4-F1
#
_cell.length_a   1.000
_cell.length_b   1.000
_cell.length_c   1.000
_cell.angle_alpha   90.00
_cell.angle_beta   90.00
_cell.angle_gamma   90.00
#
_symmetry.space_group_name_H-M   'P 1'
#
loop_
_entity.id
_entity.type
_entity.pdbx_description
1 polymer ?
#
loop_
_entity_poly.entity_id
_entity_poly.type
_entity_poly.pdbx_seq_one_letter_code
_entity_poly.pdbx_strand_id
1 'polypeptide(L)'
;MKSLNLNSKIILGSFIALSILPLINKPSTAAINCRGVESFGNRFQSQILSEMNKGVAGKSYKINRRKRLIIRRVETVSFDGCRIKAKTKVTLKRKIRRDAHGNVKIRADITSFNLASKRLCYRNAKVTDVNLSRTLRIGERVYKWVANKALPNGKCINL
;
A
#
# COMPACT_ATOMS: atom_id res chain seq x y z
N MET A 1 63.84 60.87 14.94
CA MET A 1 62.69 61.40 14.16
C MET A 1 62.84 61.00 12.71
N LYS A 2 61.70 60.73 12.03
CA LYS A 2 61.46 60.37 10.62
C LYS A 2 61.25 58.88 10.32
N SER A 3 60.07 58.65 9.76
CA SER A 3 59.44 57.40 9.34
C SER A 3 59.65 57.13 7.84
N LEU A 4 59.05 56.02 7.39
CA LEU A 4 58.80 55.53 6.02
C LEU A 4 59.91 54.58 5.50
N ASN A 5 59.62 53.46 4.82
CA ASN A 5 58.46 53.14 4.01
C ASN A 5 58.28 51.61 3.84
N LEU A 6 57.02 51.17 3.67
CA LEU A 6 56.65 49.81 3.31
C LEU A 6 57.17 49.42 1.92
N ASN A 7 57.40 48.12 1.70
CA ASN A 7 56.96 47.51 0.44
C ASN A 7 56.60 46.02 0.62
N SER A 8 55.30 45.76 0.58
CA SER A 8 54.67 44.44 0.55
C SER A 8 54.69 43.88 -0.86
N LYS A 9 55.25 42.68 -1.05
CA LYS A 9 54.91 41.81 -2.17
C LYS A 9 54.53 40.44 -1.63
N ILE A 10 53.26 40.31 -1.26
CA ILE A 10 52.60 39.05 -0.95
C ILE A 10 52.15 38.47 -2.29
N ILE A 11 52.75 37.34 -2.65
CA ILE A 11 52.37 36.55 -3.84
C ILE A 11 51.07 35.81 -3.49
N LEU A 12 49.94 36.32 -3.99
CA LEU A 12 48.64 35.67 -3.90
C LEU A 12 48.53 34.63 -5.03
N GLY A 13 48.86 33.38 -4.71
CA GLY A 13 48.54 32.21 -5.54
C GLY A 13 47.03 31.95 -5.48
N SER A 14 46.35 32.15 -6.60
CA SER A 14 44.92 31.94 -6.77
C SER A 14 44.61 30.45 -6.86
N PHE A 15 44.07 29.85 -5.79
CA PHE A 15 43.47 28.51 -5.84
C PHE A 15 41.98 28.65 -6.20
N ILE A 16 41.64 28.41 -7.46
CA ILE A 16 40.26 28.26 -7.90
C ILE A 16 39.81 26.85 -7.50
N ALA A 17 39.20 26.72 -6.32
CA ALA A 17 38.51 25.50 -5.92
C ALA A 17 37.15 25.46 -6.63
N LEU A 18 37.09 24.75 -7.76
CA LEU A 18 35.85 24.46 -8.47
C LEU A 18 35.07 23.38 -7.68
N SER A 19 34.25 23.80 -6.71
CA SER A 19 33.37 22.90 -5.97
C SER A 19 32.22 22.42 -6.85
N ILE A 20 32.38 21.26 -7.46
CA ILE A 20 31.30 20.54 -8.17
C ILE A 20 30.33 19.99 -7.11
N LEU A 21 29.24 20.72 -6.87
CA LEU A 21 28.10 20.22 -6.10
C LEU A 21 27.40 19.12 -6.90
N PRO A 22 27.32 17.86 -6.42
CA PRO A 22 26.44 16.89 -7.03
C PRO A 22 24.99 17.36 -6.83
N LEU A 23 24.32 17.74 -7.92
CA LEU A 23 22.87 17.88 -7.97
C LEU A 23 22.27 16.50 -7.70
N ILE A 24 22.03 16.19 -6.42
CA ILE A 24 21.26 15.03 -6.01
C ILE A 24 19.81 15.32 -6.40
N ASN A 25 19.46 14.99 -7.65
CA ASN A 25 18.08 14.88 -8.09
C ASN A 25 17.41 13.79 -7.26
N LYS A 26 16.82 14.18 -6.12
CA LYS A 26 15.89 13.30 -5.41
C LYS A 26 14.77 12.98 -6.39
N PRO A 27 14.46 11.70 -6.64
CA PRO A 27 13.33 11.35 -7.50
C PRO A 27 12.07 11.97 -6.88
N SER A 28 11.53 12.99 -7.53
CA SER A 28 10.24 13.55 -7.21
C SER A 28 9.21 12.49 -7.58
N THR A 29 8.81 11.67 -6.61
CA THR A 29 7.62 10.84 -6.76
C THR A 29 6.46 11.81 -6.97
N ALA A 30 5.95 11.88 -8.20
CA ALA A 30 4.81 12.73 -8.53
C ALA A 30 3.74 12.58 -7.44
N ALA A 31 3.40 13.69 -6.78
CA ALA A 31 2.45 13.66 -5.69
C ALA A 31 1.11 13.13 -6.20
N ILE A 32 0.64 12.04 -5.62
CA ILE A 32 -0.61 11.40 -6.05
C ILE A 32 -1.77 12.32 -5.67
N ASN A 33 -2.61 12.68 -6.64
CA ASN A 33 -3.83 13.44 -6.39
C ASN A 33 -4.88 12.57 -5.68
N CYS A 34 -4.89 12.61 -4.35
CA CYS A 34 -5.77 11.78 -3.52
C CYS A 34 -7.26 12.09 -3.70
N ARG A 35 -7.64 13.34 -3.97
CA ARG A 35 -9.05 13.68 -4.28
C ARG A 35 -9.48 13.07 -5.61
N GLY A 36 -8.59 13.09 -6.59
CA GLY A 36 -8.79 12.43 -7.88
C GLY A 36 -8.96 10.92 -7.72
N VAL A 37 -8.11 10.28 -6.90
CA VAL A 37 -8.21 8.85 -6.58
C VAL A 37 -9.52 8.51 -5.89
N GLU A 38 -9.94 9.30 -4.91
CA GLU A 38 -11.18 9.07 -4.17
C GLU A 38 -12.41 9.19 -5.09
N SER A 39 -12.49 10.29 -5.85
CA SER A 39 -13.58 10.52 -6.80
C SER A 39 -13.63 9.43 -7.86
N PHE A 40 -12.49 9.10 -8.48
CA PHE A 40 -12.39 8.03 -9.49
C PHE A 40 -12.77 6.67 -8.89
N GLY A 41 -12.16 6.30 -7.77
CA GLY A 41 -12.33 5.00 -7.14
C GLY A 41 -13.76 4.74 -6.67
N ASN A 42 -14.42 5.76 -6.12
CA ASN A 42 -15.81 5.66 -5.71
C ASN A 42 -16.77 5.70 -6.92
N ARG A 43 -16.47 6.46 -7.98
CA ARG A 43 -17.25 6.47 -9.23
C ARG A 43 -17.20 5.12 -9.96
N PHE A 44 -16.03 4.49 -10.04
CA PHE A 44 -15.83 3.22 -10.73
C PHE A 44 -15.81 2.02 -9.77
N GLN A 45 -16.45 2.14 -8.61
CA GLN A 45 -16.41 1.14 -7.53
C GLN A 45 -16.85 -0.24 -8.00
N SER A 46 -17.88 -0.33 -8.84
CA SER A 46 -18.41 -1.61 -9.33
C SER A 46 -17.43 -2.32 -10.28
N GLN A 47 -16.78 -1.59 -11.19
CA GLN A 47 -15.75 -2.18 -12.06
C GLN A 47 -14.53 -2.62 -11.24
N ILE A 48 -14.08 -1.79 -10.30
CA ILE A 48 -12.97 -2.13 -9.40
C ILE A 48 -13.30 -3.38 -8.58
N LEU A 49 -14.51 -3.47 -8.03
CA LEU A 49 -14.97 -4.64 -7.29
C LEU A 49 -15.00 -5.90 -8.18
N SER A 50 -15.45 -5.77 -9.43
CA SER A 50 -15.45 -6.86 -10.40
C SER A 50 -14.02 -7.36 -10.69
N GLU A 51 -13.10 -6.45 -11.01
CA GLU A 51 -11.69 -6.78 -11.28
C GLU A 51 -10.99 -7.40 -10.06
N MET A 52 -11.23 -6.86 -8.86
CA MET A 52 -10.72 -7.47 -7.64
C MET A 52 -11.26 -8.89 -7.45
N ASN A 53 -12.55 -9.12 -7.70
CA ASN A 53 -13.16 -10.43 -7.57
C ASN A 53 -12.60 -11.45 -8.55
N LYS A 54 -12.34 -11.08 -9.82
CA LYS A 54 -11.64 -11.96 -10.78
C LYS A 54 -10.30 -12.48 -10.23
N GLY A 55 -9.58 -11.63 -9.50
CA GLY A 55 -8.27 -11.95 -8.95
C GLY A 55 -8.28 -12.69 -7.60
N VAL A 56 -9.35 -12.64 -6.82
CA VAL A 56 -9.35 -13.18 -5.43
C VAL A 56 -10.51 -14.09 -5.06
N ALA A 57 -11.63 -14.05 -5.78
CA ALA A 57 -12.80 -14.85 -5.45
C ALA A 57 -12.49 -16.36 -5.61
N GLY A 58 -12.98 -17.17 -4.68
CA GLY A 58 -12.76 -18.62 -4.64
C GLY A 58 -11.35 -19.06 -4.20
N LYS A 59 -10.37 -18.16 -4.10
CA LYS A 59 -9.00 -18.54 -3.75
C LYS A 59 -8.91 -19.11 -2.34
N SER A 60 -8.15 -20.21 -2.22
CA SER A 60 -7.94 -20.91 -0.95
C SER A 60 -6.48 -20.87 -0.53
N TYR A 61 -6.24 -20.41 0.69
CA TYR A 61 -4.94 -20.26 1.30
C TYR A 61 -4.82 -21.21 2.49
N LYS A 62 -3.79 -22.06 2.47
CA LYS A 62 -3.50 -22.96 3.59
C LYS A 62 -2.90 -22.15 4.73
N ILE A 63 -3.54 -22.20 5.89
CA ILE A 63 -2.98 -21.62 7.12
C ILE A 63 -2.05 -22.62 7.79
N ASN A 64 -2.55 -23.85 7.98
CA ASN A 64 -1.79 -24.98 8.49
C ASN A 64 -2.48 -26.29 8.07
N ARG A 65 -2.00 -27.44 8.56
CA ARG A 65 -2.56 -28.77 8.22
C ARG A 65 -4.06 -28.91 8.54
N ARG A 66 -4.56 -28.18 9.53
CA ARG A 66 -5.93 -28.31 10.06
C ARG A 66 -6.86 -27.16 9.64
N LYS A 67 -6.34 -26.11 8.98
CA LYS A 67 -7.08 -24.86 8.70
C LYS A 67 -6.77 -24.29 7.31
N ARG A 68 -7.81 -23.85 6.60
CA ARG A 68 -7.69 -23.15 5.31
C ARG A 68 -8.56 -21.91 5.30
N LEU A 69 -8.04 -20.80 4.82
CA LEU A 69 -8.81 -19.60 4.53
C LEU A 69 -9.31 -19.68 3.08
N ILE A 70 -10.58 -19.37 2.87
CA ILE A 70 -11.17 -19.26 1.54
C ILE A 70 -11.71 -17.84 1.42
N ILE A 71 -11.22 -17.11 0.43
CA ILE A 71 -11.78 -15.82 0.04
C ILE A 71 -12.99 -16.11 -0.85
N ARG A 72 -14.20 -15.76 -0.40
CA ARG A 72 -15.41 -16.02 -1.20
C ARG A 72 -15.57 -14.96 -2.26
N ARG A 73 -15.61 -13.69 -1.84
CA ARG A 73 -15.71 -12.51 -2.70
C ARG A 73 -15.34 -11.26 -1.91
N VAL A 74 -14.91 -10.23 -2.62
CA VAL A 74 -14.94 -8.85 -2.17
C VAL A 74 -16.38 -8.36 -2.24
N GLU A 75 -16.91 -7.90 -1.12
CA GLU A 75 -18.30 -7.46 -0.95
C GLU A 75 -18.43 -5.95 -1.20
N THR A 76 -17.50 -5.16 -0.67
CA THR A 76 -17.45 -3.71 -0.90
C THR A 76 -16.02 -3.24 -1.07
N VAL A 77 -15.86 -2.16 -1.82
CA VAL A 77 -14.63 -1.39 -1.97
C VAL A 77 -15.01 0.08 -1.83
N SER A 78 -14.18 0.86 -1.17
CA SER A 78 -14.37 2.30 -1.02
C SER A 78 -13.01 2.98 -0.96
N PHE A 79 -12.97 4.25 -1.34
CA PHE A 79 -11.78 5.06 -1.34
C PHE A 79 -11.96 6.24 -0.40
N ASP A 80 -10.90 6.55 0.33
CA ASP A 80 -10.80 7.64 1.32
C ASP A 80 -9.42 8.29 1.11
N GLY A 81 -9.41 9.36 0.33
CA GLY A 81 -8.21 9.90 -0.31
C GLY A 81 -7.41 8.83 -1.08
N CYS A 82 -6.12 8.72 -0.78
CA CYS A 82 -5.22 7.72 -1.36
C CYS A 82 -5.27 6.36 -0.63
N ARG A 83 -6.36 6.02 0.04
CA ARG A 83 -6.52 4.73 0.74
C ARG A 83 -7.69 3.97 0.17
N ILE A 84 -7.45 2.69 -0.15
CA ILE A 84 -8.52 1.75 -0.48
C ILE A 84 -8.92 0.99 0.78
N LYS A 85 -10.23 0.90 1.01
CA LYS A 85 -10.85 0.09 2.06
C LYS A 85 -11.74 -0.95 1.38
N ALA A 86 -11.44 -2.22 1.58
CA ALA A 86 -12.21 -3.32 1.03
C ALA A 86 -12.78 -4.19 2.15
N LYS A 87 -14.00 -4.68 1.97
CA LYS A 87 -14.62 -5.69 2.84
C LYS A 87 -14.76 -6.98 2.06
N THR A 88 -14.24 -8.07 2.61
CA THR A 88 -14.17 -9.36 1.94
C THR A 88 -14.89 -10.41 2.77
N LYS A 89 -15.79 -11.17 2.13
CA LYS A 89 -16.45 -12.31 2.76
C LYS A 89 -15.53 -13.52 2.69
N VAL A 90 -15.31 -14.15 3.83
CA VAL A 90 -14.37 -15.27 3.95
C VAL A 90 -15.01 -16.47 4.61
N THR A 91 -14.42 -17.64 4.37
CA THR A 91 -14.72 -18.86 5.10
C THR A 91 -13.41 -19.47 5.59
N LEU A 92 -13.33 -19.69 6.89
CA LEU A 92 -12.26 -20.44 7.50
C LEU A 92 -12.70 -21.90 7.65
N LYS A 93 -12.18 -22.75 6.77
CA LYS A 93 -12.36 -24.21 6.87
C LYS A 93 -11.50 -24.79 7.99
N ARG A 94 -12.08 -25.67 8.80
CA ARG A 94 -11.42 -26.31 9.94
C ARG A 94 -11.67 -27.82 9.90
N LYS A 95 -10.64 -28.64 10.13
CA LYS A 95 -10.78 -30.11 10.11
C LYS A 95 -11.59 -30.66 11.31
N ILE A 96 -11.41 -30.07 12.49
CA ILE A 96 -11.90 -30.64 13.77
C ILE A 96 -13.17 -29.94 14.26
N ARG A 97 -13.42 -28.69 13.84
CA ARG A 97 -14.54 -27.87 14.31
C ARG A 97 -15.36 -27.43 13.10
N ARG A 98 -16.62 -27.05 13.32
CA ARG A 98 -17.48 -26.44 12.28
C ARG A 98 -16.76 -25.29 11.59
N ASP A 99 -17.06 -25.01 10.33
CA ASP A 99 -16.46 -23.88 9.62
C ASP A 99 -16.86 -22.54 10.26
N ALA A 100 -15.95 -21.57 10.15
CA ALA A 100 -16.20 -20.19 10.57
C ALA A 100 -16.41 -19.33 9.33
N HIS A 101 -17.44 -18.49 9.36
CA HIS A 101 -17.77 -17.57 8.28
C HIS A 101 -17.77 -16.16 8.82
N GLY A 102 -17.42 -15.20 7.98
CA GLY A 102 -17.48 -13.80 8.36
C GLY A 102 -16.80 -12.90 7.35
N ASN A 103 -16.35 -11.75 7.83
CA ASN A 103 -15.84 -10.68 7.00
C ASN A 103 -14.47 -10.22 7.47
N VAL A 104 -13.65 -9.81 6.51
CA VAL A 104 -12.33 -9.26 6.73
C VAL A 104 -12.32 -7.87 6.12
N LYS A 105 -11.89 -6.85 6.87
CA LYS A 105 -11.66 -5.51 6.33
C LYS A 105 -10.18 -5.36 6.00
N ILE A 106 -9.90 -4.90 4.79
CA ILE A 106 -8.56 -4.71 4.25
C ILE A 106 -8.39 -3.23 3.95
N ARG A 107 -7.22 -2.69 4.27
CA ARG A 107 -6.79 -1.36 3.90
C ARG A 107 -5.51 -1.48 3.08
N ALA A 108 -5.40 -0.73 2.00
CA ALA A 108 -4.15 -0.55 1.28
C ALA A 108 -3.95 0.93 0.91
N ASP A 109 -2.71 1.31 0.61
CA ASP A 109 -2.33 2.67 0.26
C ASP A 109 -2.10 2.73 -1.26
N ILE A 110 -2.69 3.72 -1.93
CA ILE A 110 -2.51 3.92 -3.37
C ILE A 110 -1.13 4.53 -3.61
N THR A 111 -0.36 3.89 -4.49
CA THR A 111 1.02 4.29 -4.80
C THR A 111 1.18 4.82 -6.21
N SER A 112 0.21 4.58 -7.09
CA SER A 112 0.18 5.17 -8.42
C SER A 112 -1.26 5.23 -8.91
N PHE A 113 -1.58 6.34 -9.57
CA PHE A 113 -2.87 6.56 -10.20
C PHE A 113 -2.64 7.26 -11.53
N ASN A 114 -3.17 6.69 -12.60
CA ASN A 114 -3.15 7.26 -13.93
C ASN A 114 -4.56 7.21 -14.51
N LEU A 115 -5.16 8.39 -14.65
CA LEU A 115 -6.54 8.53 -15.13
C LEU A 115 -6.68 8.15 -16.61
N ALA A 116 -5.70 8.53 -17.45
CA ALA A 116 -5.73 8.27 -18.91
C ALA A 116 -5.74 6.77 -19.23
N SER A 117 -4.97 5.98 -18.49
CA SER A 117 -4.91 4.51 -18.61
C SER A 117 -5.86 3.77 -17.66
N LYS A 118 -6.69 4.50 -16.90
CA LYS A 118 -7.59 3.96 -15.86
C LYS A 118 -6.91 2.93 -14.94
N ARG A 119 -5.65 3.22 -14.59
CA ARG A 119 -4.80 2.31 -13.83
C ARG A 119 -4.59 2.82 -12.42
N LEU A 120 -4.80 1.93 -11.45
CA LEU A 120 -4.64 2.21 -10.03
C LEU A 120 -3.81 1.12 -9.36
N CYS A 121 -2.68 1.49 -8.78
CA CYS A 121 -1.80 0.57 -8.08
C CYS A 121 -1.80 0.83 -6.58
N TYR A 122 -1.84 -0.24 -5.79
CA TYR A 122 -1.83 -0.18 -4.33
C TYR A 122 -0.73 -1.04 -3.73
N ARG A 123 -0.22 -0.60 -2.58
CA ARG A 123 0.73 -1.33 -1.72
C ARG A 123 0.27 -1.27 -0.26
N ASN A 124 1.03 -1.91 0.61
CA ASN A 124 0.79 -1.99 2.05
C ASN A 124 -0.60 -2.54 2.39
N ALA A 125 -1.06 -3.53 1.61
CA ALA A 125 -2.31 -4.21 1.86
C ALA A 125 -2.26 -4.92 3.23
N LYS A 126 -3.14 -4.52 4.14
CA LYS A 126 -3.26 -5.09 5.47
C LYS A 126 -4.71 -5.23 5.88
N VAL A 127 -5.04 -6.37 6.46
CA VAL A 127 -6.23 -6.61 7.26
C VAL A 127 -6.20 -5.69 8.47
N THR A 128 -7.24 -4.89 8.61
CA THR A 128 -7.47 -4.01 9.77
C THR A 128 -8.39 -4.67 10.78
N ASP A 129 -9.32 -5.50 10.32
CA ASP A 129 -10.38 -6.09 11.14
C ASP A 129 -10.77 -7.46 10.61
N VAL A 130 -11.07 -8.40 11.52
CA VAL A 130 -11.53 -9.75 11.20
C VAL A 130 -12.67 -10.06 12.15
N ASN A 131 -13.86 -10.28 11.59
CA ASN A 131 -15.00 -10.76 12.34
C ASN A 131 -15.36 -12.14 11.80
N LEU A 132 -15.20 -13.16 12.63
CA LEU A 132 -15.52 -14.54 12.28
C LEU A 132 -16.50 -15.12 13.29
N SER A 133 -17.55 -15.74 12.77
CA SER A 133 -18.45 -16.56 13.58
C SER A 133 -17.69 -17.72 14.20
N ARG A 134 -18.10 -18.13 15.41
CA ARG A 134 -17.58 -19.35 16.08
C ARG A 134 -16.06 -19.32 16.25
N THR A 135 -15.50 -18.14 16.49
CA THR A 135 -14.14 -17.93 16.97
C THR A 135 -14.21 -17.18 18.28
N LEU A 136 -13.45 -17.63 19.28
CA LEU A 136 -13.20 -16.81 20.47
C LEU A 136 -12.44 -15.55 20.00
N ARG A 137 -12.75 -14.37 20.53
CA ARG A 137 -12.16 -13.07 20.10
C ARG A 137 -10.63 -13.11 20.00
N ILE A 138 -9.97 -13.90 20.86
CA ILE A 138 -8.51 -14.16 20.83
C ILE A 138 -8.05 -14.75 19.47
N GLY A 139 -8.86 -15.61 18.88
CA GLY A 139 -8.59 -16.22 17.57
C GLY A 139 -8.57 -15.20 16.43
N GLU A 140 -9.38 -14.14 16.50
CA GLU A 140 -9.47 -13.12 15.45
C GLU A 140 -8.14 -12.40 15.22
N ARG A 141 -7.37 -12.14 16.28
CA ARG A 141 -6.03 -11.54 16.17
C ARG A 141 -5.05 -12.45 15.42
N VAL A 142 -5.09 -13.75 15.71
CA VAL A 142 -4.27 -14.75 14.99
C VAL A 142 -4.70 -14.84 13.52
N TYR A 143 -6.01 -14.84 13.26
CA TYR A 143 -6.53 -14.88 11.89
C TYR A 143 -6.18 -13.61 11.11
N LYS A 144 -6.20 -12.44 11.73
CA LYS A 144 -5.73 -11.18 11.16
C LYS A 144 -4.27 -11.26 10.75
N TRP A 145 -3.39 -11.76 11.62
CA TRP A 145 -1.98 -11.92 11.32
C TRP A 145 -1.73 -12.87 10.15
N VAL A 146 -2.40 -14.02 10.13
CA VAL A 146 -2.28 -14.99 9.01
C VAL A 146 -2.85 -14.40 7.71
N ALA A 147 -4.00 -13.75 7.77
CA ALA A 147 -4.63 -13.15 6.60
C ALA A 147 -3.74 -12.06 6.00
N ASN A 148 -3.05 -11.26 6.82
CA ASN A 148 -2.03 -10.32 6.33
C ASN A 148 -0.93 -11.00 5.52
N LYS A 149 -0.45 -12.17 5.95
CA LYS A 149 0.56 -12.93 5.20
C LYS A 149 0.04 -13.52 3.89
N ALA A 150 -1.25 -13.86 3.84
CA ALA A 150 -1.87 -14.49 2.68
C ALA A 150 -2.37 -13.49 1.62
N LEU A 151 -2.50 -12.20 1.97
CA LEU A 151 -3.03 -11.19 1.07
C LEU A 151 -1.98 -10.67 0.09
N PRO A 152 -2.33 -10.50 -1.19
CA PRO A 152 -1.42 -9.96 -2.19
C PRO A 152 -1.15 -8.48 -1.90
N ASN A 153 0.13 -8.16 -1.72
CA ASN A 153 0.63 -6.79 -1.66
C ASN A 153 1.16 -6.36 -3.04
N GLY A 154 1.08 -5.08 -3.38
CA GLY A 154 1.67 -4.53 -4.61
C GLY A 154 0.97 -4.98 -5.89
N LYS A 155 -0.31 -4.65 -6.04
CA LYS A 155 -1.09 -4.98 -7.24
C LYS A 155 -1.58 -3.71 -7.93
N CYS A 156 -1.82 -3.83 -9.22
CA CYS A 156 -2.48 -2.81 -10.04
C CYS A 156 -3.81 -3.34 -10.55
N ILE A 157 -4.79 -2.44 -10.62
CA ILE A 157 -6.11 -2.65 -11.20
C ILE A 157 -6.18 -1.79 -12.45
N ASN A 158 -6.54 -2.40 -13.57
CA ASN A 158 -6.79 -1.73 -14.85
C ASN A 158 -8.26 -1.93 -15.17
N LEU A 159 -8.98 -0.84 -15.49
CA LEU A 159 -10.42 -0.84 -15.76
C LEU A 159 -10.73 -0.66 -17.23
#